data_AF-G0EXU8-F1
#
_entry.id   AF-G0EXU8-F1
#
_cell.length_a   1.000
_cell.length_b   1.000
_cell.length_c   1.000
_cell.angle_alpha   90.00
_cell.angle_beta   90.00
_cell.angle_gamma   90.00
#
_symmetry.space_group_name_H-M   'P 1'
#
loop_
_entity.id
_entity.type
_entity.pdbx_description
1 polymer ?
#
loop_
_entity_poly.entity_id
_entity_poly.type
_entity_poly.pdbx_seq_one_letter_code
_entity_poly.pdbx_strand_id
1 'polypeptide(L)'
;MVLIASEPDIAILAGGDLLEAGYRHVYHTDNGYATWQSAGLPQAAALEPLPAKARIDYLFFVHDRHEGNRDAARAYLAWETGLIAQCAPDELGVFRIAASGRD
;
A
#
# COMPACT_ATOMS: atom_id res chain seq x y z
N MET A 1 -2.01 -21.08 -16.77
CA MET A 1 -1.54 -19.83 -16.18
C MET A 1 -0.93 -20.14 -14.82
N VAL A 2 0.26 -19.64 -14.54
CA VAL A 2 0.91 -19.79 -13.22
C VAL A 2 0.93 -18.41 -12.57
N LEU A 3 0.39 -18.32 -11.37
CA LEU A 3 0.37 -17.12 -10.55
C LEU A 3 1.56 -17.17 -9.59
N ILE A 4 2.28 -16.06 -9.49
CA ILE A 4 3.40 -15.89 -8.57
C ILE A 4 3.20 -14.54 -7.88
N ALA A 5 3.27 -14.56 -6.56
CA ALA A 5 3.24 -13.39 -5.69
C ALA A 5 4.29 -13.54 -4.59
N SER A 6 4.63 -12.45 -3.91
CA SER A 6 5.53 -12.51 -2.74
C SER A 6 4.93 -13.34 -1.61
N GLU A 7 3.61 -13.20 -1.38
CA GLU A 7 2.83 -13.96 -0.41
C GLU A 7 1.92 -14.95 -1.16
N PRO A 8 1.95 -16.26 -0.85
CA PRO A 8 1.13 -17.27 -1.54
C PRO A 8 -0.37 -16.98 -1.49
N ASP A 9 -0.87 -16.47 -0.35
CA ASP A 9 -2.30 -16.22 -0.13
C ASP A 9 -2.88 -15.21 -1.14
N ILE A 10 -2.08 -14.22 -1.57
CA ILE A 10 -2.48 -13.27 -2.61
C ILE A 10 -2.70 -13.99 -3.95
N ALA A 11 -1.81 -14.91 -4.31
CA ALA A 11 -1.95 -15.70 -5.54
C ALA A 11 -3.14 -16.68 -5.48
N ILE A 12 -3.46 -17.20 -4.29
CA ILE A 12 -4.63 -18.07 -4.08
C ILE A 12 -5.93 -17.28 -4.28
N LEU A 13 -6.04 -16.10 -3.67
CA LEU A 13 -7.21 -15.23 -3.82
C LEU A 13 -7.44 -14.84 -5.28
N ALA A 14 -6.40 -14.34 -5.96
CA ALA A 14 -6.48 -14.02 -7.39
C ALA A 14 -6.79 -15.27 -8.25
N GLY A 15 -6.32 -16.45 -7.81
CA GLY A 15 -6.66 -17.72 -8.44
C GLY A 15 -8.15 -18.05 -8.38
N GLY A 16 -8.80 -17.77 -7.23
CA GLY A 16 -10.25 -17.88 -7.07
C GLY A 16 -11.01 -17.03 -8.09
N ASP A 17 -10.68 -15.74 -8.16
CA ASP A 17 -11.30 -14.80 -9.11
C ASP A 17 -11.15 -15.26 -10.57
N LEU A 18 -9.99 -15.81 -10.93
CA LEU A 18 -9.74 -16.33 -12.27
C LEU A 18 -10.55 -17.61 -12.56
N LEU A 19 -10.68 -18.51 -11.59
CA LEU A 19 -11.52 -19.70 -11.77
C LEU A 19 -12.99 -19.31 -11.95
N GLU A 20 -13.48 -18.34 -11.18
CA GLU A 20 -14.83 -17.77 -11.31
C GLU A 20 -15.03 -17.09 -12.67
N ALA A 21 -14.01 -16.38 -13.17
CA ALA A 21 -14.01 -15.77 -14.49
C ALA A 21 -13.93 -16.80 -15.66
N GLY A 22 -13.87 -18.10 -15.36
CA GLY A 22 -13.95 -19.17 -16.36
C GLY A 22 -12.61 -19.76 -16.78
N TYR A 23 -11.49 -19.28 -16.24
CA TYR A 23 -10.19 -19.92 -16.45
C TYR A 23 -10.21 -21.32 -15.82
N ARG A 24 -9.55 -22.30 -16.45
CA ARG A 24 -9.58 -23.71 -16.02
C ARG A 24 -8.23 -24.24 -15.55
N HIS A 25 -7.15 -23.61 -15.98
CA HIS A 25 -5.78 -24.03 -15.72
C HIS A 25 -5.05 -22.90 -15.00
N VAL A 26 -5.35 -22.77 -13.72
CA VAL A 26 -4.75 -21.79 -12.81
C VAL A 26 -3.93 -22.55 -11.78
N TYR A 27 -2.64 -22.26 -11.73
CA TYR A 27 -1.69 -22.86 -10.80
C TYR A 27 -1.00 -21.73 -10.04
N HIS A 28 -0.44 -22.02 -8.88
CA HIS A 28 0.40 -21.08 -8.13
C HIS A 28 1.63 -21.81 -7.60
N THR A 29 2.66 -21.06 -7.21
CA THR A 29 3.82 -21.60 -6.50
C THR A 29 3.54 -21.73 -5.01
N ASP A 30 4.12 -22.76 -4.38
CA ASP A 30 3.87 -23.12 -2.98
C ASP A 30 4.29 -22.01 -2.00
N ASN A 31 5.52 -21.49 -2.13
CA ASN A 31 6.05 -20.40 -1.32
C ASN A 31 6.23 -19.11 -2.14
N GLY A 32 5.30 -18.82 -3.06
CA GLY A 32 5.32 -17.59 -3.84
C GLY A 32 6.59 -17.46 -4.68
N TYR A 33 7.15 -16.25 -4.76
CA TYR A 33 8.38 -15.99 -5.51
C TYR A 33 9.60 -16.71 -4.93
N ALA A 34 9.61 -17.05 -3.64
CA ALA A 34 10.72 -17.75 -3.01
C ALA A 34 10.93 -19.16 -3.60
N THR A 35 9.85 -19.85 -4.03
CA THR A 35 9.96 -21.13 -4.76
C THR A 35 10.77 -21.00 -6.04
N TRP A 36 10.60 -19.91 -6.79
CA TRP A 36 11.36 -19.63 -8.02
C TRP A 36 12.84 -19.38 -7.71
N GLN A 37 13.11 -18.59 -6.67
CA GLN A 37 14.47 -18.27 -6.23
C GLN A 37 15.21 -19.51 -5.72
N SER A 38 14.57 -20.34 -4.90
CA SER A 38 15.19 -21.56 -4.35
C SER A 38 15.51 -22.61 -5.42
N ALA A 39 14.76 -22.60 -6.53
CA ALA A 39 15.02 -23.47 -7.67
C ALA A 39 16.23 -23.00 -8.51
N GLY A 40 16.87 -21.87 -8.16
CA GLY A 40 18.01 -21.32 -8.89
C GLY A 40 17.67 -20.85 -10.30
N LEU A 41 16.39 -20.54 -10.56
CA LEU A 41 15.92 -20.14 -11.88
C LEU A 41 16.35 -18.68 -12.19
N PRO A 42 16.61 -18.36 -13.47
CA PRO A 42 16.93 -17.00 -13.88
C PRO A 42 15.84 -16.02 -13.44
N GLN A 43 16.27 -14.88 -12.89
CA GLN A 43 15.39 -13.77 -12.57
C GLN A 43 15.48 -12.74 -13.69
N ALA A 44 14.35 -12.12 -14.03
CA ALA A 44 14.39 -10.99 -14.95
C ALA A 44 15.31 -9.90 -14.37
N ALA A 45 16.17 -9.33 -15.21
CA ALA A 45 16.89 -8.11 -14.85
C ALA A 45 15.83 -7.06 -14.49
N ALA A 46 16.03 -6.35 -13.37
CA ALA A 46 15.07 -5.37 -12.86
C ALA A 46 14.64 -4.43 -14.00
N LEU A 47 13.41 -4.63 -14.48
CA LEU A 47 12.78 -3.67 -15.37
C LEU A 47 12.68 -2.36 -14.61
N GLU A 48 12.83 -1.24 -15.31
CA GLU A 48 12.57 0.06 -14.71
C GLU A 48 11.17 0.03 -14.08
N PRO A 49 11.05 0.30 -12.76
CA PRO A 49 9.76 0.20 -12.09
C PRO A 49 8.78 1.16 -12.76
N LEU A 50 7.49 0.82 -12.69
CA LEU A 50 6.44 1.76 -13.11
C LEU A 50 6.67 3.12 -12.41
N PRO A 51 6.47 4.25 -13.11
CA PRO A 51 6.55 5.57 -12.49
C PRO A 51 5.71 5.62 -11.22
N ALA A 52 6.16 6.35 -10.18
CA ALA A 52 5.49 6.39 -8.88
C ALA A 52 3.98 6.70 -8.97
N LYS A 53 3.57 7.60 -9.89
CA LYS A 53 2.17 7.93 -10.14
C LYS A 53 1.29 6.79 -10.65
N ALA A 54 1.89 5.72 -11.19
CA ALA A 54 1.19 4.54 -11.68
C ALA A 54 1.14 3.40 -10.66
N ARG A 55 1.92 3.50 -9.56
CA ARG A 55 1.91 2.55 -8.44
C ARG A 55 0.91 3.03 -7.39
N ILE A 56 -0.34 2.63 -7.57
CA ILE A 56 -1.47 3.06 -6.73
C ILE A 56 -1.65 2.18 -5.48
N ASP A 57 -0.90 1.10 -5.39
CA ASP A 57 -0.84 0.13 -4.30
C ASP A 57 0.01 0.60 -3.11
N TYR A 58 0.73 1.71 -3.25
CA TYR A 58 1.58 2.29 -2.21
C TYR A 58 1.38 3.81 -2.09
N LEU A 59 1.17 4.30 -0.87
CA LEU A 59 1.04 5.73 -0.61
C LEU A 59 2.42 6.39 -0.46
N PHE A 60 2.91 7.02 -1.53
CA PHE A 60 4.20 7.72 -1.53
C PHE A 60 4.22 9.04 -0.74
N PHE A 61 3.05 9.60 -0.43
CA PHE A 61 2.95 10.85 0.32
C PHE A 61 3.64 10.70 1.69
N VAL A 62 4.76 11.41 1.86
CA VAL A 62 5.58 11.47 3.10
C VAL A 62 5.76 10.09 3.76
N HIS A 63 5.99 9.07 2.93
CA HIS A 63 6.04 7.68 3.35
C HIS A 63 7.20 7.38 4.31
N ASP A 64 8.32 8.06 4.13
CA ASP A 64 9.55 7.91 4.91
C ASP A 64 9.66 8.91 6.09
N ARG A 65 8.54 9.56 6.48
CA ARG A 65 8.50 10.53 7.59
C ARG A 65 8.96 9.96 8.94
N HIS A 66 8.90 8.65 9.12
CA HIS A 66 9.37 7.95 10.33
C HIS A 66 10.77 7.33 10.16
N GLU A 67 11.40 7.48 9.00
CA GLU A 67 12.67 6.86 8.63
C GLU A 67 13.83 7.88 8.62
N GLY A 68 13.72 8.94 9.42
CA GLY A 68 14.74 9.99 9.51
C GLY A 68 14.68 11.06 8.41
N ASN A 69 13.71 11.00 7.49
CA ASN A 69 13.49 12.07 6.52
C ASN A 69 12.82 13.29 7.17
N ARG A 70 13.63 14.30 7.51
CA ARG A 70 13.19 15.54 8.14
C ARG A 70 12.21 16.34 7.29
N ASP A 71 12.37 16.34 5.97
CA ASP A 71 11.52 17.13 5.08
C ASP A 71 10.15 16.48 4.93
N ALA A 72 10.10 15.14 4.83
CA ALA A 72 8.85 14.38 4.85
C ALA A 72 8.11 14.54 6.18
N ALA A 73 8.82 14.48 7.31
CA ALA A 73 8.23 14.73 8.62
C ALA A 73 7.62 16.13 8.72
N ARG A 74 8.31 17.17 8.25
CA ARG A 74 7.79 18.54 8.23
C ARG A 74 6.56 18.68 7.32
N ALA A 75 6.59 18.08 6.13
CA ALA A 75 5.47 18.11 5.20
C ALA A 75 4.24 17.38 5.77
N TYR A 76 4.43 16.26 6.49
CA TYR A 76 3.35 15.57 7.17
C TYR A 76 2.71 16.42 8.28
N LEU A 77 3.53 17.09 9.11
CA LEU A 77 3.03 18.00 10.16
C LEU A 77 2.26 19.19 9.58
N ALA A 78 2.77 19.78 8.50
CA ALA A 78 2.08 20.87 7.81
C ALA A 78 0.72 20.40 7.23
N TRP A 79 0.66 19.19 6.68
CA TRP A 79 -0.58 18.59 6.23
C TRP A 79 -1.57 18.38 7.38
N GLU A 80 -1.15 17.71 8.45
CA GLU A 80 -1.99 17.38 9.60
C GLU A 80 -2.56 18.62 10.29
N THR A 81 -1.72 19.62 10.56
CA THR A 81 -2.16 20.89 11.18
C THR A 81 -3.03 21.73 10.25
N GLY A 82 -2.90 21.55 8.93
CA GLY A 82 -3.74 22.19 7.92
C GLY A 82 -5.10 21.54 7.71
N LEU A 83 -5.39 20.37 8.30
CA LEU A 83 -6.66 19.65 8.08
C LEU A 83 -7.87 20.44 8.60
N ILE A 84 -7.74 21.09 9.75
CA ILE A 84 -8.86 21.85 10.36
C ILE A 84 -9.34 22.98 9.44
N ALA A 85 -8.42 23.63 8.73
CA ALA A 85 -8.74 24.72 7.81
C ALA A 85 -9.43 24.23 6.50
N GLN A 86 -9.45 22.92 6.25
CA GLN A 86 -10.10 22.32 5.08
C GLN A 86 -11.55 21.91 5.36
N CYS A 87 -11.96 21.84 6.64
CA CYS A 87 -13.31 21.44 7.01
C CYS A 87 -14.35 22.52 6.68
N ALA A 88 -15.52 22.08 6.22
CA ALA A 88 -16.69 22.92 6.09
C ALA A 88 -17.30 23.29 7.46
N PRO A 89 -18.06 24.39 7.58
CA PRO A 89 -18.61 24.84 8.87
C PRO A 89 -19.49 23.80 9.58
N ASP A 90 -20.24 23.00 8.84
CA ASP A 90 -21.08 21.91 9.37
C ASP A 90 -20.24 20.73 9.86
N GLU A 91 -19.14 20.38 9.19
CA GLU A 91 -18.17 19.40 9.66
C GLU A 91 -17.49 19.88 10.96
N LEU A 92 -17.16 21.17 11.05
CA LEU A 92 -16.60 21.75 12.28
C LEU A 92 -17.58 21.69 13.45
N GLY A 93 -18.88 21.84 13.17
CA GLY A 93 -19.95 21.84 14.17
C GLY A 93 -20.13 20.52 14.93
N VAL A 94 -19.55 19.40 14.46
CA VAL A 94 -19.64 18.09 15.14
C VAL A 94 -18.58 17.89 16.22
N PHE A 95 -17.48 18.65 16.18
CA PHE A 95 -16.40 18.51 17.15
C PHE A 95 -16.81 19.10 18.51
N ARG A 96 -16.62 18.32 19.56
CA ARG A 96 -16.80 18.77 20.96
C ARG A 96 -15.46 18.74 21.65
N ILE A 97 -14.92 19.92 21.95
CA ILE A 97 -13.70 20.04 22.74
C ILE A 97 -14.11 20.09 24.20
N ALA A 98 -13.73 19.09 24.99
CA ALA A 98 -13.91 19.16 26.44
C ALA A 98 -13.12 20.37 26.94
N ALA A 99 -13.75 21.23 27.74
CA ALA A 99 -13.06 22.34 28.36
C ALA A 99 -11.84 21.80 29.11
N SER A 100 -10.64 22.30 28.79
CA SER A 100 -9.45 21.97 29.55
C SER A 100 -9.69 22.39 31.01
N GLY A 101 -9.88 21.41 31.89
CA GLY A 101 -9.84 21.66 33.33
C GLY A 101 -8.49 22.26 33.65
N ARG A 102 -8.46 23.56 33.97
CA ARG A 102 -7.33 24.18 34.66
C ARG A 102 -7.52 23.86 36.14
N ASP A 103 -6.61 23.04 36.66
CA ASP A 103 -6.15 23.17 38.04
C ASP A 103 -4.92 24.09 38.04
#